data_AF-A0AAN7ZVS2-F1
#
_entry.id   AF-A0AAN7ZVS2-F1
#
_cell.length_a   1.000
_cell.length_b   1.000
_cell.length_c   1.000
_cell.angle_alpha   90.00
_cell.angle_beta   90.00
_cell.angle_gamma   90.00
#
_symmetry.space_group_name_H-M   'P 1'
#
loop_
_entity.id
_entity.type
_entity.pdbx_description
1 polymer ?
#
loop_
_entity_poly.entity_id
_entity_poly.type
_entity_poly.pdbx_seq_one_letter_code
_entity_poly.pdbx_strand_id
1 'polypeptide(L)'
;MEQRNTEQWYAIKFFVKLVDSVKETYGKLVKVLGDEALSHAEVFRWHKDFKNGRESVGDEPRSGRPVETRTDNNLCAKMVPKNISAKQKHERMSISQDCLEQVEADPALLDRVITGDESWYFQYDPETKR
;
A
#
# COMPACT_ATOMS: atom_id res chain seq x y z
N MET A 1 -4.11 6.85 -22.89
CA MET A 1 -5.34 6.89 -22.05
C MET A 1 -5.21 7.87 -20.90
N GLU A 2 -4.02 8.04 -20.31
CA GLU A 2 -3.72 8.93 -19.18
C GLU A 2 -4.11 10.41 -19.36
N GLN A 3 -3.82 11.03 -20.51
CA GLN A 3 -4.07 12.47 -20.73
C GLN A 3 -5.57 12.84 -20.72
N ARG A 4 -6.46 11.94 -21.16
CA ARG A 4 -7.90 12.23 -21.24
C ARG A 4 -8.59 12.32 -19.87
N ASN A 5 -8.09 11.60 -18.87
CA ASN A 5 -8.66 11.63 -17.52
C ASN A 5 -8.14 12.82 -16.69
N THR A 6 -6.95 13.33 -17.01
CA THR A 6 -6.35 14.45 -16.29
C THR A 6 -7.21 15.71 -16.38
N GLU A 7 -7.74 16.03 -17.56
CA GLU A 7 -8.61 17.20 -17.78
C GLU A 7 -9.90 17.09 -16.96
N GLN A 8 -10.51 15.90 -16.91
CA GLN A 8 -11.71 15.67 -16.11
C GLN A 8 -11.45 15.82 -14.61
N TRP A 9 -10.30 15.36 -14.12
CA TRP A 9 -9.91 15.55 -12.72
C TRP A 9 -9.69 17.03 -12.37
N TYR A 10 -9.09 17.81 -13.26
CA TYR A 10 -9.01 19.27 -13.10
C TYR A 10 -10.40 19.91 -13.06
N ALA A 11 -11.33 19.47 -13.92
CA ALA A 11 -12.71 19.95 -13.90
C ALA A 11 -13.42 19.60 -12.57
N ILE A 12 -13.27 18.38 -12.06
CA ILE A 12 -13.81 17.99 -10.74
C ILE A 12 -13.24 18.88 -9.64
N LYS A 13 -11.92 19.09 -9.62
CA LYS A 13 -11.26 19.98 -8.64
C LYS A 13 -11.81 21.41 -8.71
N PHE A 14 -12.03 21.92 -9.91
CA PHE A 14 -12.63 23.23 -10.14
C PHE A 14 -14.05 23.31 -9.57
N PHE A 15 -14.90 22.33 -9.86
CA PHE A 15 -16.28 22.27 -9.34
C PHE A 15 -16.34 22.13 -7.81
N VAL A 16 -15.42 21.38 -7.21
CA VAL A 16 -15.27 21.33 -5.73
C VAL A 16 -14.96 22.72 -5.16
N LYS A 17 -14.08 23.50 -5.80
CA LYS A 17 -13.77 24.88 -5.38
C LYS A 17 -14.93 25.85 -5.57
N LEU A 18 -15.84 25.57 -6.51
CA LEU A 18 -17.10 26.28 -6.67
C LEU A 18 -18.19 25.81 -5.68
N VAL A 19 -17.86 24.89 -4.78
CA VAL A 19 -18.77 24.33 -3.77
C VAL A 19 -19.94 23.54 -4.39
N ASP A 20 -19.74 22.99 -5.60
CA ASP A 20 -20.72 22.10 -6.21
C ASP A 20 -20.78 20.77 -5.47
N SER A 21 -21.98 20.18 -5.42
CA SER A 21 -22.16 18.81 -4.94
C SER A 21 -21.60 17.78 -5.94
N VAL A 22 -21.37 16.55 -5.47
CA VAL A 22 -20.92 15.44 -6.34
C VAL A 22 -21.93 15.18 -7.46
N LYS A 23 -23.24 15.27 -7.17
CA LYS A 23 -24.30 15.04 -8.16
C LYS A 23 -24.29 16.08 -9.26
N GLU A 24 -24.14 17.36 -8.91
CA GLU A 24 -24.03 18.46 -9.88
C GLU A 24 -22.76 18.33 -10.71
N THR A 25 -21.64 18.00 -10.07
CA THR A 25 -20.35 17.79 -10.74
C THR A 25 -20.45 16.68 -11.78
N TYR A 26 -21.02 15.52 -11.42
CA TYR A 26 -21.25 14.42 -12.35
C TYR A 26 -22.18 14.81 -13.49
N GLY A 27 -23.29 15.49 -13.18
CA GLY A 27 -24.23 15.97 -14.20
C GLY A 27 -23.59 16.95 -15.19
N LYS A 28 -22.72 17.86 -14.73
CA LYS A 28 -21.96 18.79 -15.58
C LYS A 28 -20.96 18.04 -16.48
N LEU A 29 -20.26 17.05 -15.94
CA LEU A 29 -19.32 16.22 -16.71
C LEU A 29 -20.02 15.41 -17.80
N VAL A 30 -21.07 14.67 -17.46
CA VAL A 30 -21.83 13.86 -18.43
C VAL A 30 -22.46 14.74 -19.51
N LYS A 31 -22.94 15.94 -19.15
CA LYS A 31 -23.51 16.89 -20.12
C LYS A 31 -22.50 17.35 -21.18
N VAL A 32 -21.21 17.47 -20.82
CA VAL A 32 -20.16 17.96 -21.72
C VAL A 32 -19.47 16.82 -22.47
N LEU A 33 -19.24 15.68 -21.80
CA LEU A 33 -18.38 14.59 -22.30
C LEU A 33 -19.16 13.34 -22.71
N GLY A 34 -20.45 13.23 -22.38
CA GLY A 34 -21.27 12.06 -22.72
C GLY A 34 -20.67 10.76 -22.19
N ASP A 35 -20.50 9.79 -23.10
CA ASP A 35 -19.99 8.44 -22.79
C ASP A 35 -18.49 8.43 -22.45
N GLU A 36 -17.76 9.50 -22.77
CA GLU A 36 -16.35 9.65 -22.40
C GLU A 36 -16.18 10.23 -20.98
N ALA A 37 -17.27 10.55 -20.28
CA ALA A 37 -17.22 11.02 -18.91
C ALA A 37 -16.74 9.92 -17.96
N LEU A 38 -15.97 10.32 -16.93
CA LEU A 38 -15.62 9.44 -15.82
C LEU A 38 -16.87 8.82 -15.20
N SER A 39 -16.73 7.56 -14.78
CA SER A 39 -17.81 6.87 -14.10
C SER A 39 -18.22 7.61 -12.83
N HIS A 40 -19.48 7.46 -12.42
CA HIS A 40 -19.99 8.10 -11.19
C HIS A 40 -19.12 7.75 -9.96
N ALA A 41 -18.58 6.53 -9.89
CA ALA A 41 -17.69 6.09 -8.81
C ALA A 41 -16.35 6.85 -8.80
N GLU A 42 -15.75 7.08 -9.96
CA GLU A 42 -14.51 7.84 -10.09
C GLU A 42 -14.72 9.32 -9.75
N VAL A 43 -15.81 9.92 -10.24
CA VAL A 43 -16.18 11.30 -9.91
C VAL A 43 -16.40 11.45 -8.41
N PHE A 44 -17.11 10.52 -7.78
CA PHE A 44 -17.32 10.52 -6.34
C PHE A 44 -16.01 10.45 -5.55
N ARG A 45 -15.11 9.53 -5.94
CA ARG A 45 -13.79 9.36 -5.29
C ARG A 45 -12.98 10.65 -5.36
N TRP A 46 -12.78 11.19 -6.57
CA TRP A 46 -11.98 12.40 -6.77
C TRP A 46 -12.60 13.64 -6.12
N HIS A 47 -13.92 13.79 -6.18
CA HIS A 47 -14.61 14.89 -5.50
C HIS A 47 -14.39 14.84 -3.99
N LYS A 48 -14.52 13.65 -3.38
CA LYS A 48 -14.22 13.43 -1.97
C LYS A 48 -12.75 13.76 -1.64
N ASP A 49 -11.80 13.27 -2.44
CA ASP A 49 -10.37 13.52 -2.23
C ASP A 49 -10.05 15.02 -2.25
N PHE A 50 -10.55 15.76 -3.25
CA PHE A 50 -10.34 17.21 -3.34
C PHE A 50 -11.04 17.96 -2.20
N LYS A 51 -12.24 17.54 -1.80
CA LYS A 51 -12.95 18.13 -0.66
C LYS A 51 -12.19 17.91 0.65
N ASN A 52 -11.44 16.81 0.77
CA ASN A 52 -10.60 16.48 1.90
C ASN A 52 -9.19 17.11 1.84
N GLY A 53 -8.93 18.01 0.87
CA GLY A 53 -7.70 18.78 0.82
C GLY A 53 -6.60 18.23 -0.10
N ARG A 54 -6.89 17.19 -0.91
CA ARG A 54 -5.96 16.79 -1.97
C ARG A 54 -5.81 17.94 -2.97
N GLU A 55 -4.58 18.27 -3.37
CA GLU A 55 -4.33 19.28 -4.40
C GLU A 55 -3.78 18.70 -5.72
N SER A 56 -3.09 17.56 -5.66
CA SER A 56 -2.53 16.96 -6.86
C SER A 56 -3.61 16.28 -7.70
N VAL A 57 -3.54 16.50 -9.01
CA VAL A 57 -4.34 15.79 -10.03
C VAL A 57 -3.58 14.59 -10.60
N GLY A 58 -2.27 14.51 -10.37
CA GLY A 58 -1.48 13.34 -10.78
C GLY A 58 -1.75 12.13 -9.90
N ASP A 59 -1.47 10.95 -10.44
CA ASP A 59 -1.26 9.77 -9.61
C ASP A 59 -0.12 10.09 -8.64
N GLU A 60 -0.39 9.93 -7.35
CA GLU A 60 0.69 9.92 -6.36
C GLU A 60 1.61 8.75 -6.68
N PRO A 61 2.91 8.86 -6.38
CA PRO A 61 3.80 7.71 -6.45
C PRO A 61 3.11 6.58 -5.71
N ARG A 62 2.74 5.52 -6.43
CA ARG A 62 2.24 4.32 -5.76
C ARG A 62 3.35 3.94 -4.80
N SER A 63 3.02 3.74 -3.53
CA SER A 63 3.89 3.02 -2.60
C SER A 63 4.05 1.61 -3.17
N GLY A 64 4.94 1.47 -4.14
CA GLY A 64 5.34 0.23 -4.73
C GLY A 64 6.30 -0.46 -3.77
N ARG A 65 6.41 -1.78 -3.92
CA ARG A 65 7.49 -2.53 -3.28
C ARG A 65 8.82 -1.85 -3.63
N PRO A 66 9.69 -1.53 -2.65
CA PRO A 66 11.06 -1.12 -2.95
C PRO A 66 11.68 -2.16 -3.88
N VAL A 67 12.04 -1.78 -5.10
CA VAL A 67 12.76 -2.66 -6.02
C VAL A 67 14.24 -2.58 -5.64
N GLU A 68 14.57 -3.10 -4.47
CA GLU A 68 15.96 -3.37 -4.12
C GLU A 68 16.34 -4.75 -4.66
N THR A 69 17.52 -4.83 -5.25
CA THR A 69 18.07 -6.09 -5.72
C THR A 69 18.34 -6.96 -4.50
N ARG A 70 17.72 -8.14 -4.47
CA ARG A 70 17.93 -9.14 -3.41
C ARG A 70 19.40 -9.56 -3.38
N THR A 71 20.19 -8.99 -2.49
CA THR A 71 21.56 -9.43 -2.17
C THR A 71 21.56 -10.30 -0.92
N ASP A 72 22.51 -11.23 -0.80
CA ASP A 72 22.63 -12.10 0.39
C ASP A 72 22.79 -11.29 1.70
N ASN A 73 23.33 -10.07 1.62
CA ASN A 73 23.48 -9.16 2.75
C ASN A 73 22.17 -8.53 3.22
N ASN A 74 21.13 -8.51 2.38
CA ASN A 74 19.86 -7.83 2.66
C ASN A 74 18.70 -8.81 2.88
N LEU A 75 18.96 -10.12 2.77
CA LEU A 75 17.97 -11.19 2.94
C LEU A 75 18.16 -11.93 4.26
N CYS A 76 17.30 -11.65 5.24
CA CYS A 76 17.13 -12.51 6.41
C CYS A 76 16.09 -13.60 6.12
N ALA A 77 16.40 -14.54 5.22
CA ALA A 77 15.54 -15.71 5.01
C ALA A 77 15.86 -16.78 6.06
N LYS A 78 14.96 -16.99 7.03
CA LYS A 78 15.05 -18.10 8.00
C LYS A 78 13.84 -19.02 7.82
N MET A 79 14.10 -20.32 7.59
CA MET A 79 13.04 -21.33 7.63
C MET A 79 12.50 -21.43 9.05
N VAL A 80 11.18 -21.33 9.20
CA VAL A 80 10.50 -21.50 10.48
C VAL A 80 9.79 -22.86 10.47
N PRO A 81 10.22 -23.83 11.30
CA PRO A 81 9.53 -25.11 11.44
C PRO A 81 8.10 -24.91 11.96
N LYS A 82 7.15 -25.66 11.41
CA LYS A 82 5.75 -25.66 11.88
C LYS A 82 5.63 -26.11 13.34
N ASN A 83 6.41 -27.12 13.72
CA ASN A 83 6.46 -27.65 15.08
C ASN A 83 7.72 -27.12 15.77
N ILE A 84 7.54 -26.19 16.70
CA ILE A 84 8.63 -25.49 17.38
C ILE A 84 8.91 -26.13 18.74
N SER A 85 10.15 -26.56 18.96
CA SER A 85 10.62 -27.12 20.24
C SER A 85 10.65 -26.06 21.36
N ALA A 86 10.69 -26.49 22.63
CA ALA A 86 10.79 -25.57 23.77
C ALA A 86 12.03 -24.68 23.70
N LYS A 87 13.17 -25.22 23.25
CA LYS A 87 14.42 -24.48 23.04
C LYS A 87 14.24 -23.38 21.99
N GLN A 88 13.68 -23.71 20.83
CA GLN A 88 13.43 -22.74 19.75
C GLN A 88 12.43 -21.65 20.17
N LYS A 89 11.43 -21.99 21.01
CA LYS A 89 10.53 -20.98 21.59
C LYS A 89 11.29 -20.01 22.49
N HIS A 90 12.18 -20.52 23.33
CA HIS A 90 13.01 -19.69 24.21
C HIS A 90 13.95 -18.77 23.43
N GLU A 91 14.63 -19.31 22.41
CA GLU A 91 15.49 -18.52 21.52
C GLU A 91 14.71 -17.41 20.81
N ARG A 92 13.49 -17.71 20.34
CA ARG A 92 12.61 -16.70 19.74
C ARG A 92 12.24 -15.60 20.72
N MET A 93 11.89 -15.94 21.96
CA MET A 93 11.60 -14.95 23.00
C MET A 93 12.82 -14.07 23.29
N SER A 94 14.01 -14.66 23.36
CA SER A 94 15.27 -13.92 23.54
C SER A 94 15.50 -12.92 22.41
N ILE A 95 15.39 -13.35 21.15
CA ILE A 95 15.55 -12.46 19.99
C ILE A 95 14.52 -11.32 20.01
N SER A 96 13.26 -11.63 20.35
CA SER A 96 12.23 -10.60 20.45
C SER A 96 12.54 -9.58 21.56
N GLN A 97 13.08 -10.02 22.69
CA GLN A 97 13.52 -9.15 23.77
C GLN A 97 14.68 -8.24 23.32
N ASP A 98 15.69 -8.80 22.65
CA ASP A 98 16.83 -8.04 22.12
C ASP A 98 16.38 -7.00 21.08
N CYS A 99 15.41 -7.35 20.23
CA CYS A 99 14.83 -6.42 19.26
C CYS A 99 14.06 -5.29 19.96
N LEU A 100 13.32 -5.60 21.02
CA LEU A 100 12.59 -4.60 21.80
C LEU A 100 13.55 -3.60 22.43
N GLU A 101 14.62 -4.08 23.07
CA GLU A 101 15.63 -3.22 23.68
C GLU A 101 16.31 -2.29 22.66
N GLN A 102 16.55 -2.77 21.44
CA GLN A 102 17.09 -1.94 20.36
C GLN A 102 16.12 -0.83 19.91
N VAL A 103 14.82 -1.15 19.80
CA VAL A 103 13.80 -0.15 19.45
C VAL A 103 13.60 0.87 20.57
N GLU A 104 13.69 0.44 21.82
CA GLU A 104 13.62 1.33 22.98
C GLU A 104 14.84 2.25 23.06
N ALA A 105 16.03 1.75 22.71
CA ALA A 105 17.27 2.54 22.69
C ALA A 105 17.35 3.54 21.53
N ASP A 106 16.81 3.19 20.36
CA ASP A 106 16.75 4.06 19.17
C ASP A 106 15.32 4.08 18.60
N PRO A 107 14.48 5.05 19.01
CA PRO A 107 13.11 5.17 18.52
C PRO A 107 12.99 5.38 17.00
N ALA A 108 14.06 5.84 16.33
CA ALA A 108 14.11 6.03 14.89
C ALA A 108 14.65 4.80 14.13
N LEU A 109 14.90 3.68 14.82
CA LEU A 109 15.42 2.45 14.24
C LEU A 109 14.51 1.93 13.11
N LEU A 110 13.19 1.96 13.32
CA LEU A 110 12.22 1.42 12.37
C LEU A 110 12.16 2.21 11.05
N ASP A 111 12.56 3.49 11.05
CA ASP A 111 12.64 4.29 9.82
C ASP A 111 13.76 3.81 8.89
N ARG A 112 14.72 3.03 9.41
CA ARG A 112 15.86 2.49 8.66
C ARG A 112 15.68 1.01 8.30
N VAL A 113 14.58 0.38 8.72
CA VAL A 113 14.30 -1.04 8.47
C VAL A 113 13.39 -1.17 7.26
N ILE A 114 13.83 -1.95 6.27
CA ILE A 114 13.01 -2.32 5.12
C ILE A 114 12.38 -3.68 5.40
N THR A 115 11.06 -3.75 5.48
CA THR A 115 10.33 -5.02 5.65
C THR A 115 10.06 -5.65 4.28
N GLY A 116 10.44 -6.92 4.10
CA GLY A 116 10.05 -7.73 2.96
C GLY A 116 8.79 -8.56 3.24
N ASP A 117 8.06 -8.93 2.19
CA ASP A 117 6.96 -9.90 2.22
C ASP A 117 7.48 -11.33 2.46
N GLU A 118 6.88 -12.02 3.43
CA GLU A 118 7.17 -13.43 3.71
C GLU A 118 6.59 -14.34 2.61
N SER A 119 7.38 -15.31 2.15
CA SER A 119 6.92 -16.37 1.25
C SER A 119 6.81 -17.69 2.02
N TRP A 120 5.63 -18.29 2.00
CA TRP A 120 5.35 -19.57 2.66
C TRP A 120 5.63 -20.74 1.71
N TYR A 121 6.51 -21.64 2.12
CA TYR A 121 6.82 -22.86 1.37
C TYR A 121 6.41 -24.08 2.22
N PHE A 122 5.49 -24.90 1.71
CA PHE A 122 5.17 -26.18 2.33
C PHE A 122 6.22 -27.21 1.91
N GLN A 123 7.04 -27.66 2.86
CA GLN A 123 7.90 -28.80 2.65
C GLN A 123 7.05 -30.08 2.74
N TYR A 124 6.79 -30.70 1.59
CA TYR A 124 6.14 -32.00 1.50
C TYR A 124 7.18 -33.09 1.76
N ASP A 125 7.03 -33.82 2.86
CA ASP A 125 7.82 -35.02 3.14
C ASP A 125 7.03 -36.27 2.68
N PRO A 126 7.41 -36.91 1.56
CA PRO A 126 6.71 -38.08 1.05
C PRO A 126 6.83 -39.31 1.94
N GLU A 127 7.78 -39.37 2.89
CA GLU A 127 8.06 -40.56 3.70
C GLU A 127 7.18 -40.66 4.96
N THR A 128 6.50 -39.57 5.35
CA THR A 128 5.66 -39.52 6.56
C THR A 128 4.23 -40.08 6.37
N LYS A 129 3.88 -40.55 5.17
CA LYS A 129 2.59 -41.22 4.90
C LYS A 129 2.76 -42.74 4.89
N ARG A 130 2.58 -43.37 6.05
CA ARG A 130 2.27 -44.80 6.15
C ARG A 130 1.18 -45.04 7.18
#